data_AF-A0A941FPV5-F1
#
_entry.id   AF-A0A941FPV5-F1
#
_cell.length_a   1.000
_cell.length_b   1.000
_cell.length_c   1.000
_cell.angle_alpha   90.00
_cell.angle_beta   90.00
_cell.angle_gamma   90.00
#
_symmetry.space_group_name_H-M   'P 1'
#
loop_
_entity.id
_entity.type
_entity.pdbx_description
1 polymer ?
#
loop_
_entity_poly.entity_id
_entity_poly.type
_entity_poly.pdbx_seq_one_letter_code
_entity_poly.pdbx_strand_id
1 'polypeptide(L)'
;MLDEALRYTRIGLVSTVKETPIALQNYLLNKNPDCMIESLVDPGIIHLLSQGKRKEHDDRVKKMVEQFDGKTEVILLSQYSMEHIAKQVNPLSLS
;
A
#
# COMPACT_ATOMS: atom_id res chain seq x y z
N MET A 1 3.49 12.35 -4.15
CA MET A 1 3.20 11.03 -3.53
C MET A 1 1.82 10.48 -3.89
N LEU A 2 0.69 11.05 -3.44
CA LEU A 2 -0.64 10.49 -3.80
C LEU A 2 -1.11 10.88 -5.21
N ASP A 3 -0.94 12.15 -5.62
CA ASP A 3 -1.27 12.58 -6.99
C ASP A 3 -0.37 11.93 -8.06
N GLU A 4 0.81 11.44 -7.68
CA GLU A 4 1.66 10.67 -8.60
C GLU A 4 1.01 9.32 -8.96
N ALA A 5 0.23 8.74 -8.04
CA ALA A 5 -0.49 7.49 -8.28
C ALA A 5 -1.54 7.62 -9.39
N LEU A 6 -2.07 8.83 -9.61
CA LEU A 6 -3.07 9.10 -10.66
C LEU A 6 -2.55 8.88 -12.08
N ARG A 7 -1.23 8.77 -12.26
CA ARG A 7 -0.59 8.43 -13.54
C ARG A 7 -0.75 6.96 -13.92
N TYR A 8 -1.13 6.12 -12.96
CA TYR A 8 -1.26 4.68 -13.13
C TYR A 8 -2.73 4.28 -13.22
N THR A 9 -3.00 3.23 -13.98
CA THR A 9 -4.35 2.70 -14.17
C THR A 9 -4.68 1.65 -13.12
N ARG A 10 -3.70 0.84 -12.69
CA ARG A 10 -3.89 -0.20 -11.66
C ARG A 10 -3.07 0.12 -10.42
N ILE A 11 -3.74 0.46 -9.33
CA ILE A 11 -3.14 0.95 -8.09
C ILE A 11 -3.40 -0.07 -6.98
N GLY A 12 -2.34 -0.58 -6.36
CA GLY A 12 -2.40 -1.35 -5.13
C GLY A 12 -2.36 -0.44 -3.91
N LEU A 13 -3.07 -0.79 -2.85
CA LEU A 13 -3.07 -0.05 -1.60
C LEU A 13 -2.88 -1.00 -0.42
N VAL A 14 -1.83 -0.76 0.37
CA VAL A 14 -1.56 -1.49 1.61
C VAL A 14 -1.89 -0.59 2.79
N SER A 15 -2.63 -1.13 3.77
CA SER A 15 -3.04 -0.39 4.97
C SER A 15 -3.05 -1.25 6.23
N THR A 16 -2.71 -0.63 7.37
CA THR A 16 -2.89 -1.20 8.72
C THR A 16 -4.01 -0.52 9.51
N VAL A 17 -4.80 0.30 8.84
CA VAL A 17 -5.95 1.03 9.41
C VAL A 17 -7.13 0.81 8.47
N LYS A 18 -8.30 0.45 8.99
CA LYS A 18 -9.45 0.05 8.16
C LYS A 18 -10.02 1.20 7.34
N GLU A 19 -9.93 2.40 7.85
CA GLU A 19 -10.56 3.60 7.33
C GLU A 19 -9.73 4.25 6.21
N THR A 20 -8.41 4.08 6.25
CA THR A 20 -7.48 4.72 5.30
C THR A 20 -7.73 4.38 3.83
N PRO A 21 -7.96 3.10 3.44
CA PRO A 21 -8.24 2.75 2.04
C PRO A 21 -9.47 3.47 1.50
N ILE A 22 -10.54 3.60 2.29
CA ILE A 22 -11.79 4.25 1.87
C ILE A 22 -11.52 5.71 1.50
N ALA A 23 -10.82 6.44 2.36
CA ALA A 23 -10.50 7.85 2.13
C ALA A 23 -9.61 8.04 0.88
N LEU A 24 -8.60 7.19 0.71
CA LEU A 24 -7.68 7.27 -0.43
C LEU A 24 -8.33 6.84 -1.74
N GLN A 25 -9.16 5.79 -1.72
CA GLN A 25 -9.93 5.37 -2.89
C GLN A 25 -10.87 6.47 -3.34
N ASN A 26 -11.63 7.07 -2.43
CA ASN A 26 -12.53 8.19 -2.76
C ASN A 26 -11.75 9.36 -3.38
N TYR A 27 -10.59 9.71 -2.82
CA TYR A 27 -9.76 10.78 -3.37
C TYR A 27 -9.29 10.46 -4.81
N LEU A 28 -8.77 9.25 -5.04
CA LEU A 28 -8.23 8.84 -6.33
C LEU A 28 -9.33 8.74 -7.38
N LEU A 29 -10.45 8.08 -7.06
CA LEU A 29 -11.58 7.89 -7.97
C LEU A 29 -12.29 9.22 -8.30
N ASN A 30 -12.32 10.18 -7.39
CA ASN A 30 -12.85 11.52 -7.68
C ASN A 30 -12.01 12.28 -8.71
N LYS A 31 -10.70 12.01 -8.78
CA LYS A 31 -9.78 12.67 -9.72
C LYS A 31 -9.57 11.90 -11.02
N ASN A 32 -9.56 10.58 -10.93
CA ASN A 32 -9.47 9.67 -12.07
C ASN A 32 -10.44 8.49 -11.85
N PRO A 33 -11.70 8.61 -12.33
CA PRO A 33 -12.71 7.57 -12.16
C PRO A 33 -12.37 6.23 -12.84
N ASP A 34 -11.45 6.23 -13.80
CA ASP A 34 -11.09 5.06 -14.59
C ASP A 34 -9.97 4.22 -13.94
N CYS A 35 -9.35 4.71 -12.85
CA CYS A 35 -8.32 3.93 -12.16
C CYS A 35 -8.94 2.75 -11.37
N MET A 36 -8.30 1.59 -11.45
CA MET A 36 -8.63 0.40 -10.70
C MET A 36 -7.81 0.37 -9.42
N ILE A 37 -8.46 0.24 -8.27
CA ILE A 37 -7.80 0.23 -6.97
C ILE A 37 -8.09 -1.09 -6.26
N GLU A 38 -7.03 -1.86 -5.96
CA GLU A 38 -7.11 -3.07 -5.14
C GLU A 38 -6.46 -2.77 -3.78
N SER A 39 -7.13 -3.15 -2.68
CA SER A 39 -6.67 -2.82 -1.33
C SER A 39 -6.49 -4.05 -0.45
N LEU A 40 -5.35 -4.13 0.21
CA LEU A 40 -5.05 -5.10 1.26
C LEU A 40 -4.95 -4.38 2.60
N VAL A 41 -5.74 -4.84 3.56
CA VAL A 41 -5.85 -4.22 4.88
C VAL A 41 -5.61 -5.26 5.97
N ASP A 42 -4.59 -5.05 6.79
CA ASP A 42 -4.32 -5.88 7.96
C ASP A 42 -4.23 -4.97 9.21
N PRO A 43 -5.35 -4.70 9.90
CA PRO A 43 -5.34 -3.81 11.05
C PRO A 43 -4.66 -4.40 12.28
N GLY A 44 -4.40 -5.70 12.31
CA GLY A 44 -3.76 -6.37 13.44
C GLY A 44 -2.28 -6.01 13.56
N ILE A 45 -1.59 -5.84 12.44
CA ILE A 45 -0.12 -5.84 12.42
C ILE A 45 0.48 -4.54 12.96
N ILE A 46 -0.29 -3.45 13.06
CA ILE A 46 0.18 -2.21 13.70
C ILE A 46 0.56 -2.44 15.17
N HIS A 47 -0.10 -3.38 15.85
CA HIS A 47 0.17 -3.70 17.25
C HIS A 47 1.58 -4.30 17.43
N LEU A 48 2.15 -4.93 16.40
CA LEU A 48 3.52 -5.47 16.45
C LEU A 48 4.55 -4.38 16.73
N LEU A 49 4.33 -3.15 16.23
CA LEU A 49 5.21 -2.02 16.50
C LEU A 49 5.22 -1.65 17.98
N SER A 50 4.06 -1.65 18.63
CA SER A 50 3.94 -1.38 20.08
C SER A 50 4.64 -2.44 20.95
N GLN A 51 4.83 -3.65 20.40
CA GLN A 51 5.52 -4.76 21.06
C GLN A 51 7.03 -4.80 20.74
N GLY A 52 7.57 -3.81 20.02
CA GLY A 52 8.96 -3.81 19.56
C GLY A 52 9.26 -4.80 18.43
N LYS A 53 8.24 -5.45 17.86
CA LYS A 53 8.36 -6.48 16.81
C LYS A 53 8.38 -5.87 15.40
N ARG A 54 9.26 -4.90 15.18
CA ARG A 54 9.37 -4.18 13.90
C ARG A 54 9.63 -5.10 12.71
N LYS A 55 10.53 -6.08 12.86
CA LYS A 55 10.85 -7.02 11.78
C LYS A 55 9.62 -7.83 11.34
N GLU A 56 8.83 -8.32 12.29
CA GLU A 56 7.61 -9.10 12.01
C GLU A 56 6.55 -8.23 11.31
N HIS A 57 6.38 -6.98 11.75
CA HIS A 57 5.54 -6.00 11.06
C HIS A 57 6.00 -5.81 9.60
N ASP A 58 7.29 -5.54 9.40
CA ASP A 58 7.84 -5.26 8.07
C ASP A 58 7.72 -6.47 7.13
N ASP A 59 8.02 -7.67 7.62
CA ASP A 59 7.88 -8.91 6.85
C ASP A 59 6.42 -9.16 6.47
N ARG A 60 5.47 -8.80 7.34
CA ARG A 60 4.04 -8.94 7.04
C ARG A 60 3.57 -7.93 6.00
N VAL A 61 4.03 -6.67 6.07
CA VAL A 61 3.76 -5.66 5.03
C VAL A 61 4.37 -6.09 3.70
N LYS A 62 5.60 -6.60 3.66
CA LYS A 62 6.22 -7.11 2.42
C LYS A 62 5.40 -8.23 1.79
N LYS A 63 4.89 -9.18 2.59
CA LYS A 63 3.97 -10.23 2.10
C LYS A 63 2.64 -9.68 1.55
N MET A 64 2.18 -8.52 2.03
CA MET A 64 1.02 -7.84 1.43
C MET A 64 1.40 -7.21 0.10
N VAL A 65 2.57 -6.60 0.00
CA VAL A 65 3.10 -6.05 -1.26
C VAL A 65 3.27 -7.14 -2.32
N GLU A 66 3.84 -8.29 -1.96
CA GLU A 66 4.03 -9.44 -2.87
C GLU A 66 2.71 -9.97 -3.47
N GLN A 67 1.58 -9.82 -2.79
CA GLN A 67 0.28 -10.26 -3.31
C GLN A 67 -0.22 -9.44 -4.51
N PHE A 68 0.39 -8.29 -4.77
CA PHE A 68 0.12 -7.42 -5.91
C PHE A 68 1.02 -7.68 -7.12
N ASP A 69 1.98 -8.61 -7.03
CA ASP A 69 2.91 -8.88 -8.12
C ASP A 69 2.17 -9.22 -9.43
N GLY A 70 2.52 -8.51 -10.50
CA GLY A 70 1.85 -8.58 -11.81
C GLY A 70 0.42 -8.02 -11.89
N LYS A 71 -0.20 -7.59 -10.78
CA LYS A 71 -1.58 -7.06 -10.75
C LYS A 71 -1.65 -5.54 -10.85
N THR A 72 -0.74 -4.85 -10.17
CA THR A 72 -0.77 -3.39 -10.03
C THR A 72 0.52 -2.76 -10.55
N GLU A 73 0.42 -1.55 -11.08
CA GLU A 73 1.54 -0.80 -11.65
C GLU A 73 2.28 0.03 -10.59
N VAL A 74 1.58 0.37 -9.51
CA VAL A 74 2.11 1.10 -8.36
C VAL A 74 1.42 0.60 -7.09
N ILE A 75 2.14 0.59 -5.97
CA ILE A 75 1.61 0.22 -4.66
C ILE A 75 1.78 1.38 -3.69
N LEU A 76 0.68 1.79 -3.06
CA LEU A 76 0.64 2.83 -2.04
C LEU A 76 0.75 2.20 -0.65
N LEU A 77 1.83 2.54 0.06
CA LEU A 77 1.98 2.25 1.48
C LEU A 77 1.35 3.41 2.27
N SER A 78 0.19 3.16 2.88
CA SER A 78 -0.72 4.25 3.29
C SER A 78 -0.44 4.84 4.67
N GLN A 79 0.61 4.38 5.36
CA GLN A 79 0.97 4.81 6.71
C GLN A 79 2.45 5.15 6.81
N TYR A 80 2.76 6.18 7.61
CA TYR A 80 4.13 6.59 7.91
C TYR A 80 4.99 5.45 8.48
N SER A 81 4.38 4.54 9.25
CA SER A 81 5.05 3.36 9.80
C SER A 81 5.64 2.42 8.74
N MET A 82 5.35 2.63 7.45
CA MET A 82 5.83 1.82 6.33
C MET A 82 6.84 2.56 5.44
N GLU A 83 7.18 3.83 5.73
CA GLU A 83 8.06 4.64 4.88
C GLU A 83 9.42 3.94 4.63
N HIS A 84 9.99 3.33 5.66
CA HIS A 84 11.26 2.60 5.54
C HIS A 84 11.14 1.30 4.73
N ILE A 85 9.93 0.77 4.54
CA ILE A 85 9.66 -0.44 3.77
C ILE A 85 9.65 -0.12 2.27
N ALA A 86 9.21 1.09 1.87
CA ALA A 86 9.20 1.53 0.48
C ALA A 86 10.59 1.44 -0.20
N LYS A 87 11.67 1.55 0.58
CA LYS A 87 13.06 1.40 0.10
C LYS A 87 13.51 -0.06 -0.04
N GLN A 88 12.75 -1.00 0.51
CA GLN A 88 13.08 -2.42 0.58
C GLN A 88 12.24 -3.26 -0.38
N VAL A 89 11.12 -2.71 -0.86
CA VAL A 89 10.29 -3.32 -1.88
C VAL A 89 10.56 -2.59 -3.19
N ASN A 90 10.87 -3.35 -4.24
CA ASN A 90 11.31 -2.77 -5.51
C ASN A 90 10.11 -2.03 -6.17
N PRO A 91 10.19 -0.72 -6.46
CA PRO A 91 9.03 0.00 -6.98
C PRO A 91 8.66 -0.32 -8.44
N LEU A 92 9.48 -1.06 -9.18
CA LEU A 92 9.31 -1.28 -10.62
C LEU A 92 9.87 -2.65 -11.04
N SER A 93 9.02 -3.68 -11.13
CA SER A 93 9.23 -4.82 -12.04
C SER A 93 8.60 -4.46 -13.39
N LEU A 94 9.32 -3.66 -14.18
CA LEU A 94 9.10 -3.58 -15.62
C LEU A 94 9.90 -4.72 -16.27
N SER A 95 9.22 -5.80 -16.65
CA SER A 95 9.70 -6.76 -17.64
C SER A 95 8.84 -6.64 -18.90
#